data_AF-A0A5S9M001-F1
#
_entry.id   AF-A0A5S9M001-F1
#
_cell.length_a   1.000
_cell.length_b   1.000
_cell.length_c   1.000
_cell.angle_alpha   90.00
_cell.angle_beta   90.00
_cell.angle_gamma   90.00
#
_symmetry.space_group_name_H-M   'P 1'
#
loop_
_entity.id
_entity.type
_entity.pdbx_description
1 polymer ?
#
loop_
_entity_poly.entity_id
_entity_poly.type
_entity_poly.pdbx_seq_one_letter_code
_entity_poly.pdbx_strand_id
1 'polypeptide(L)'
;MDTRGEHGCPPFMWGKRNGASITPAILLNPPKQAKVVCEEVFGPVVSILPYEELEEAIKEANDSRYGLQAGIFTNQLDVALHAAKRA
;
A
#
# COMPACT_ATOMS: atom_id res chain seq x y z
N MET A 1 -4.17 -13.31 19.95
CA MET A 1 -5.59 -12.90 19.79
C MET A 1 -5.93 -13.04 18.33
N ASP A 2 -6.78 -14.02 18.03
CA ASP A 2 -7.28 -14.39 16.70
C ASP A 2 -8.64 -13.70 16.54
N THR A 3 -8.68 -12.53 15.88
CA THR A 3 -9.96 -11.91 15.49
C THR A 3 -10.29 -12.36 14.08
N ARG A 4 -10.97 -13.51 14.03
CA ARG A 4 -11.67 -14.00 12.84
C ARG A 4 -12.75 -13.00 12.45
N GLY A 5 -12.94 -12.86 11.14
CA GLY A 5 -13.77 -11.84 10.52
C GLY A 5 -15.19 -11.78 11.06
N GLU A 6 -15.61 -10.56 11.39
CA GLU A 6 -17.01 -10.16 11.43
C GLU A 6 -17.28 -9.28 10.21
N HIS A 7 -18.19 -9.79 9.37
CA HIS A 7 -19.08 -9.08 8.44
C HIS A 7 -18.51 -7.89 7.64
N GLY A 8 -18.20 -8.13 6.37
CA GLY A 8 -18.12 -7.08 5.34
C GLY A 8 -16.79 -6.32 5.24
N CYS A 9 -15.84 -6.55 6.14
CA CYS A 9 -14.49 -6.01 6.04
C CYS A 9 -13.66 -6.89 5.08
N PRO A 10 -12.98 -6.34 4.06
CA PRO A 10 -12.21 -7.15 3.11
C PRO A 10 -11.08 -7.90 3.86
N PRO A 11 -10.55 -9.04 3.36
CA PRO A 11 -9.69 -9.90 4.16
C PRO A 11 -8.37 -9.20 4.57
N PHE A 12 -8.28 -8.76 5.83
CA PHE A 12 -7.05 -8.28 6.43
C PHE A 12 -6.21 -9.48 6.86
N MET A 13 -5.03 -9.66 6.27
CA MET A 13 -4.08 -10.69 6.69
C MET A 13 -3.04 -10.07 7.61
N TRP A 14 -3.16 -10.36 8.91
CA TRP A 14 -2.18 -9.93 9.90
C TRP A 14 -0.97 -10.87 9.93
N GLY A 15 0.22 -10.29 9.96
CA GLY A 15 1.47 -11.03 10.12
C GLY A 15 1.55 -11.68 11.50
N LYS A 16 1.80 -13.00 11.55
CA LYS A 16 2.06 -13.74 12.79
C LYS A 16 3.55 -13.80 13.03
N ARG A 17 3.97 -13.47 14.25
CA ARG A 17 5.37 -13.56 14.67
C ARG A 17 5.72 -14.98 15.11
N ASN A 18 6.85 -15.49 14.61
CA ASN A 18 7.48 -16.71 15.10
C ASN A 18 8.99 -16.45 15.28
N GLY A 19 9.45 -16.33 16.54
CA GLY A 19 10.83 -15.97 16.84
C GLY A 19 11.21 -14.61 16.26
N ALA A 20 12.20 -14.58 15.37
CA ALA A 20 12.68 -13.40 14.64
C ALA A 20 11.99 -13.20 13.27
N SER A 21 11.02 -14.04 12.91
CA SER A 21 10.32 -13.99 11.62
C SER A 21 8.87 -13.53 11.78
N ILE A 22 8.31 -12.95 10.73
CA ILE A 22 6.89 -12.61 10.60
C ILE A 22 6.36 -13.18 9.29
N THR A 23 5.13 -13.71 9.30
CA THR A 23 4.45 -14.12 8.06
C THR A 23 4.05 -12.90 7.22
N PRO A 24 3.85 -13.04 5.91
CA PRO A 24 3.37 -11.94 5.07
C PRO A 24 2.07 -11.33 5.61
N ALA A 25 1.94 -10.01 5.46
CA ALA A 25 0.78 -9.26 5.90
C ALA A 25 0.27 -8.34 4.78
N ILE A 26 -1.05 -8.26 4.65
CA ILE A 26 -1.74 -7.34 3.72
C ILE A 26 -2.71 -6.49 4.52
N LEU A 27 -2.52 -5.18 4.42
CA LEU A 27 -3.34 -4.16 5.09
C LEU A 27 -4.19 -3.47 4.04
N LEU A 28 -5.50 -3.59 4.17
CA LEU A 28 -6.46 -3.00 3.23
C LEU A 28 -6.96 -1.66 3.77
N ASN A 29 -6.76 -0.60 3.02
CA ASN A 29 -7.18 0.76 3.35
C ASN A 29 -6.79 1.21 4.78
N PRO A 30 -5.51 1.08 5.21
CA PRO A 30 -5.07 1.66 6.47
C PRO A 30 -5.18 3.20 6.42
N PRO A 31 -5.30 3.89 7.57
CA PRO A 31 -5.27 5.35 7.61
C PRO A 31 -4.00 5.89 6.94
N LYS A 32 -4.14 6.92 6.08
CA LYS A 32 -3.02 7.47 5.28
C LYS A 32 -1.84 7.95 6.12
N GLN A 33 -2.10 8.44 7.33
CA GLN A 33 -1.08 8.92 8.27
C GLN A 33 -0.54 7.83 9.22
N ALA A 34 -0.94 6.57 9.03
CA ALA A 34 -0.42 5.47 9.82
C ALA A 34 1.05 5.23 9.48
N LYS A 35 1.86 4.86 10.50
CA LYS A 35 3.29 4.57 10.32
C LYS A 35 3.55 3.51 9.23
N VAL A 36 2.65 2.54 9.09
CA VAL A 36 2.76 1.46 8.09
C VAL A 36 2.55 1.95 6.64
N VAL A 37 2.11 3.19 6.46
CA VAL A 37 2.01 3.87 5.16
C VAL A 37 3.15 4.87 4.99
N CYS A 38 3.44 5.68 6.01
CA CYS A 38 4.41 6.78 5.90
C CYS A 38 5.88 6.39 6.14
N GLU A 39 6.14 5.22 6.75
CA GLU A 39 7.48 4.77 7.11
C GLU A 39 7.78 3.41 6.49
N GLU A 40 9.05 3.21 6.14
CA GLU A 40 9.49 1.95 5.56
C GLU A 40 9.51 0.83 6.61
N VAL A 41 8.71 -0.21 6.39
CA VAL A 41 8.51 -1.32 7.34
C VAL A 41 9.69 -2.31 7.33
N PHE A 42 10.42 -2.42 6.22
CA PHE A 42 11.51 -3.41 6.01
C PHE A 42 11.10 -4.86 6.34
N GLY A 43 9.83 -5.20 6.10
CA GLY A 43 9.27 -6.53 6.35
C GLY A 43 8.30 -6.94 5.25
N PRO A 44 7.78 -8.18 5.29
CA PRO A 44 6.87 -8.71 4.27
C PRO A 44 5.45 -8.15 4.45
N VAL A 45 5.30 -6.83 4.38
CA VAL A 45 4.05 -6.11 4.61
C VAL A 45 3.74 -5.24 3.39
N VAL A 46 2.50 -5.32 2.91
CA VAL A 46 1.99 -4.45 1.84
C VAL A 46 0.72 -3.75 2.32
N SER A 47 0.66 -2.44 2.08
CA SER A 47 -0.52 -1.61 2.29
C SER A 47 -1.20 -1.34 0.95
N ILE A 48 -2.51 -1.58 0.86
CA ILE A 48 -3.32 -1.33 -0.34
C ILE A 48 -4.25 -0.17 -0.04
N LEU A 49 -4.09 0.93 -0.77
CA LEU A 49 -4.92 2.12 -0.64
C LEU A 49 -5.75 2.30 -1.92
N PRO A 50 -7.09 2.37 -1.83
CA PRO A 50 -7.93 2.67 -2.98
C PRO A 50 -7.82 4.15 -3.36
N TYR A 51 -8.01 4.44 -4.63
CA TYR A 51 -8.15 5.79 -5.19
C TYR A 51 -9.26 5.78 -6.24
N GLU A 52 -9.85 6.94 -6.51
CA GLU A 52 -10.89 7.09 -7.55
C GLU A 52 -10.29 7.72 -8.82
N GLU A 53 -9.47 8.75 -8.66
CA GLU A 53 -8.86 9.48 -9.77
C GLU A 53 -7.34 9.32 -9.81
N LEU A 54 -6.77 9.19 -11.01
CA LEU A 54 -5.33 8.99 -11.20
C LEU A 54 -4.49 10.14 -10.59
N GLU A 55 -4.99 11.37 -10.68
CA GLU A 55 -4.31 12.55 -10.14
C GLU A 55 -4.19 12.50 -8.60
N GLU A 56 -5.20 11.93 -7.93
CA GLU A 56 -5.16 11.70 -6.48
C GLU A 56 -4.14 10.62 -6.14
N ALA A 57 -4.10 9.52 -6.92
CA ALA A 57 -3.12 8.45 -6.73
C ALA A 57 -1.68 8.94 -6.88
N ILE A 58 -1.40 9.78 -7.89
CA ILE A 58 -0.07 10.38 -8.09
C ILE A 58 0.28 11.29 -6.91
N LYS A 59 -0.67 12.14 -6.48
CA LYS A 59 -0.46 13.02 -5.33
C LYS A 59 -0.14 12.23 -4.06
N GLU A 60 -0.86 11.14 -3.82
CA GLU A 60 -0.67 10.29 -2.65
C GLU A 60 0.64 9.49 -2.71
N ALA A 61 1.00 8.96 -3.89
CA ALA A 61 2.29 8.29 -4.08
C ALA A 61 3.47 9.23 -3.78
N ASN A 62 3.34 10.51 -4.15
CA ASN A 62 4.33 11.55 -3.90
C ASN A 62 4.27 12.15 -2.48
N ASP A 63 3.23 11.88 -1.68
CA ASP A 63 3.13 12.32 -0.28
C ASP A 63 3.98 11.41 0.63
N SER A 64 5.26 11.33 0.27
CA SER A 64 6.27 10.53 0.92
C SER A 64 7.55 11.34 1.02
N ARG A 65 8.27 11.17 2.14
CA ARG A 65 9.64 11.72 2.28
C ARG A 65 10.68 10.94 1.47
N TYR A 66 10.25 9.88 0.78
CA TYR A 66 11.07 8.97 0.00
C TYR A 66 10.70 9.06 -1.50
N GLY A 67 11.62 8.67 -2.38
CA GLY A 67 11.42 8.72 -3.83
C GLY A 67 12.38 7.78 -4.58
N LEU A 68 12.44 6.51 -4.18
CA LEU A 68 13.39 5.55 -4.74
C LEU A 68 12.91 4.98 -6.08
N GLN A 69 11.66 4.52 -6.13
CA GLN A 69 11.07 3.89 -7.30
C GLN A 69 9.54 3.93 -7.21
N ALA A 70 8.88 4.08 -8.36
CA ALA A 70 7.45 3.87 -8.54
C ALA A 70 7.19 2.82 -9.62
N GLY A 71 6.06 2.11 -9.53
CA GLY A 71 5.60 1.13 -10.51
C GLY A 71 4.17 1.44 -10.95
N ILE A 72 3.94 1.52 -12.25
CA ILE A 72 2.63 1.86 -12.84
C ILE A 72 2.17 0.68 -13.69
N PHE A 73 0.97 0.17 -13.41
CA PHE A 73 0.38 -0.96 -14.12
C PHE A 73 -0.91 -0.51 -14.78
N THR A 74 -0.91 -0.41 -16.11
CA THR A 74 -2.05 -0.04 -16.93
C THR A 74 -1.90 -0.63 -18.34
N ASN A 75 -3.01 -0.81 -19.05
CA ASN A 75 -3.01 -1.21 -20.45
C ASN A 75 -2.93 -0.02 -21.42
N GLN A 76 -2.88 1.22 -20.90
CA GLN A 76 -2.81 2.46 -21.67
C GLN A 76 -1.44 3.11 -21.53
N LEU A 77 -0.66 3.12 -22.62
CA LEU A 77 0.73 3.59 -22.60
C LEU A 77 0.85 5.10 -22.34
N ASP A 78 -0.06 5.89 -22.90
CA ASP A 78 -0.16 7.33 -22.66
C ASP A 78 -0.40 7.64 -21.18
N VAL A 79 -1.29 6.90 -20.53
CA VAL A 79 -1.53 7.00 -19.08
C VAL A 79 -0.28 6.62 -18.29
N ALA A 80 0.39 5.53 -18.66
CA ALA A 80 1.63 5.09 -18.01
C ALA A 80 2.72 6.17 -18.09
N LEU A 81 2.94 6.74 -19.28
CA LEU A 81 3.94 7.77 -19.51
C LEU A 81 3.59 9.11 -18.86
N HIS A 82 2.30 9.45 -18.78
CA HIS A 82 1.82 10.63 -18.04
C HIS A 82 2.13 10.50 -16.55
N ALA A 83 1.76 9.37 -15.93
CA ALA A 83 2.00 9.12 -14.52
C ALA A 83 3.51 9.00 -14.21
N ALA A 84 4.29 8.32 -15.05
CA ALA A 84 5.73 8.12 -14.83
C ALA A 84 6.55 9.42 -14.84
N LYS A 85 6.07 10.47 -15.50
CA LYS A 85 6.73 11.79 -15.51
C LYS A 85 6.43 12.62 -14.26
N ARG A 86 5.49 12.17 -13.43
CA ARG A 86 4.93 12.93 -12.31
C ARG A 86 4.98 12.20 -10.98
N ALA A 87 5.29 10.91 -10.99
CA ALA A 87 5.53 10.06 -9.83
C ALA A 87 7.01 10.00 -9.45
#